data_AF-A0A7Y8HYJ7-F1
#
_entry.id   AF-A0A7Y8HYJ7-F1
#
_cell.length_a   1.000
_cell.length_b   1.000
_cell.length_c   1.000
_cell.angle_alpha   90.00
_cell.angle_beta   90.00
_cell.angle_gamma   90.00
#
_symmetry.space_group_name_H-M   'P 1'
#
loop_
_entity.id
_entity.type
_entity.pdbx_description
1 polymer ?
#
loop_
_entity_poly.entity_id
_entity_poly.type
_entity_poly.pdbx_seq_one_letter_code
_entity_poly.pdbx_strand_id
1 'polypeptide(L)'
;MKVAVVNHAWPFLYGGAEHLASSLTAKLREFGHDAVLLKLPFIQTPHAAVARSILAARLLRIPLAGRIICMRFPTYFIPHEDKVLWLLHQYRGAYELWNTPFKSLPVNEEGRRIRQIIRRADDEALREVRKIYTNHATTADRLRRYNGILAEPLTCPFGDSSRFHCAGYGDTIVAIGRISRVKRQALAVEAMAYTRTPVKLHVAGFSEEAELTESISALIRARKLEDKVTFEPRFISEEEKTALLASCLAAVYVPFDEDAVGYVTAEAFFSQKACVTCHDSGGVTSAVRSGLNGFVVEPDPRAIAEAFDSLYSDRALARLLGENARQWALSIPNSWEHVIGKLLS
;
A
#
# COMPACT_ATOMS: atom_id res chain seq x y z
N MET A 1 24.50 16.97 5.92
CA MET A 1 24.82 15.80 6.79
C MET A 1 24.85 14.54 5.94
N LYS A 2 25.49 13.46 6.42
CA LYS A 2 25.46 12.14 5.77
C LYS A 2 24.25 11.34 6.25
N VAL A 3 23.34 10.97 5.36
CA VAL A 3 22.08 10.29 5.70
C VAL A 3 21.98 8.96 4.94
N ALA A 4 21.74 7.86 5.65
CA ALA A 4 21.36 6.60 5.00
C ALA A 4 19.85 6.39 5.13
N VAL A 5 19.15 6.38 4.00
CA VAL A 5 17.77 5.90 3.93
C VAL A 5 17.83 4.38 3.82
N VAL A 6 17.20 3.67 4.75
CA VAL A 6 17.31 2.21 4.84
C VAL A 6 15.95 1.57 4.64
N ASN A 7 15.84 0.87 3.51
CA ASN A 7 14.64 0.13 3.12
C ASN A 7 14.96 -1.34 2.90
N HIS A 8 13.97 -2.24 2.97
CA HIS A 8 14.17 -3.58 2.41
C HIS A 8 13.92 -3.57 0.90
N ALA A 9 14.25 -4.64 0.20
CA ALA A 9 13.86 -4.86 -1.18
C ALA A 9 13.62 -6.35 -1.42
N TRP A 10 12.63 -6.64 -2.24
CA TRP A 10 12.53 -7.95 -2.90
C TRP A 10 13.22 -7.77 -4.25
N PRO A 11 14.29 -8.53 -4.55
CA PRO A 11 14.98 -8.39 -5.82
C PRO A 11 14.00 -8.45 -7.00
N PHE A 12 14.22 -7.60 -8.01
CA PHE A 12 13.39 -7.46 -9.21
C PHE A 12 11.98 -6.88 -9.02
N LEU A 13 11.56 -6.60 -7.78
CA LEU A 13 10.25 -6.00 -7.51
C LEU A 13 10.37 -4.53 -7.14
N TYR A 14 9.47 -3.74 -7.73
CA TYR A 14 9.37 -2.31 -7.49
C TYR A 14 7.92 -1.97 -7.15
N GLY A 15 7.71 -1.27 -6.03
CA GLY A 15 6.40 -0.84 -5.57
C GLY A 15 6.46 0.49 -4.82
N GLY A 16 5.36 0.84 -4.16
CA GLY A 16 5.22 2.16 -3.52
C GLY A 16 6.27 2.45 -2.44
N ALA A 17 6.69 1.43 -1.67
CA ALA A 17 7.71 1.62 -0.65
C ALA A 17 9.12 1.83 -1.26
N GLU A 18 9.43 1.13 -2.35
CA GLU A 18 10.68 1.30 -3.10
C GLU A 18 10.73 2.66 -3.80
N HIS A 19 9.60 3.10 -4.37
CA HIS A 19 9.43 4.42 -4.94
C HIS A 19 9.64 5.51 -3.88
N LEU A 20 8.95 5.43 -2.74
CA LEU A 20 9.07 6.41 -1.67
C LEU A 20 10.50 6.53 -1.12
N ALA A 21 11.18 5.40 -0.90
CA ALA A 21 12.56 5.41 -0.41
C ALA A 21 13.52 6.06 -1.42
N SER A 22 13.30 5.82 -2.71
CA SER A 22 14.07 6.44 -3.79
C SER A 22 13.79 7.94 -3.88
N SER A 23 12.52 8.35 -3.81
CA SER A 23 12.12 9.77 -3.80
C SER A 23 12.66 10.51 -2.59
N LEU A 24 12.56 9.94 -1.38
CA LEU A 24 13.14 10.54 -0.16
C LEU A 24 14.64 10.74 -0.31
N THR A 25 15.35 9.75 -0.84
CA THR A 25 16.81 9.84 -1.03
C THR A 25 17.17 10.93 -2.05
N ALA A 26 16.43 11.02 -3.16
CA ALA A 26 16.63 12.08 -4.16
C ALA A 26 16.36 13.47 -3.54
N LYS A 27 15.25 13.62 -2.82
CA LYS A 27 14.88 14.88 -2.18
C LYS A 27 15.85 15.29 -1.09
N LEU A 28 16.36 14.37 -0.28
CA LEU A 28 17.44 14.68 0.68
C LEU A 28 18.67 15.28 -0.02
N ARG A 29 19.03 14.80 -1.21
CA ARG A 29 20.14 15.37 -2.01
C ARG A 29 19.80 16.76 -2.56
N GLU A 30 18.59 16.93 -3.09
CA GLU A 30 18.10 18.24 -3.54
C GLU A 30 18.13 19.30 -2.43
N PHE A 31 17.87 18.89 -1.18
CA PHE A 31 17.95 19.74 0.02
C PHE A 31 19.37 19.87 0.59
N GLY A 32 20.41 19.45 -0.15
CA GLY A 32 21.82 19.68 0.20
C GLY A 32 22.43 18.66 1.17
N HIS A 33 21.85 17.47 1.31
CA HIS A 33 22.40 16.40 2.14
C HIS A 33 23.12 15.32 1.30
N ASP A 34 24.16 14.72 1.89
CA ASP A 34 24.85 13.57 1.31
C ASP A 34 24.05 12.31 1.67
N ALA A 35 23.13 11.91 0.80
CA ALA A 35 22.20 10.82 1.07
C ALA A 35 22.45 9.57 0.21
N VAL A 36 22.33 8.40 0.82
CA VAL A 36 22.41 7.09 0.15
C VAL A 36 21.21 6.23 0.48
N LEU A 37 20.73 5.45 -0.50
CA LEU A 37 19.69 4.45 -0.30
C LEU A 37 20.33 3.07 -0.11
N LEU A 38 20.14 2.47 1.06
CA LEU A 38 20.54 1.11 1.36
C LEU A 38 19.31 0.19 1.31
N LYS A 39 19.43 -0.91 0.54
CA LYS A 39 18.38 -1.90 0.34
C LYS A 39 18.79 -3.24 0.92
N LEU A 40 18.08 -3.70 1.95
CA LEU A 40 18.30 -5.03 2.53
C LEU A 40 17.44 -6.06 1.80
N PRO A 41 18.01 -7.16 1.28
CA PRO A 41 17.23 -8.28 0.78
C PRO A 41 16.32 -8.83 1.88
N PHE A 42 15.04 -9.02 1.57
CA PHE A 42 14.09 -9.61 2.50
C PHE A 42 13.24 -10.66 1.80
N ILE A 43 13.10 -11.82 2.44
CA ILE A 43 12.24 -12.92 2.01
C ILE A 43 11.42 -13.38 3.21
N GLN A 44 10.18 -13.77 2.96
CA GLN A 44 9.26 -14.24 4.01
C GLN A 44 9.15 -15.76 4.08
N THR A 45 9.58 -16.45 3.02
CA THR A 45 9.54 -17.90 2.89
C THR A 45 10.95 -18.46 2.71
N PRO A 46 11.33 -19.52 3.45
CA PRO A 46 10.57 -20.17 4.54
C PRO A 46 10.37 -19.24 5.74
N HIS A 47 9.34 -19.45 6.57
CA HIS A 47 8.96 -18.53 7.65
C HIS A 47 10.09 -18.23 8.65
N ALA A 48 10.97 -19.19 8.91
CA ALA A 48 12.16 -19.00 9.73
C ALA A 48 13.12 -17.91 9.19
N ALA A 49 13.07 -17.60 7.90
CA ALA A 49 13.85 -16.52 7.28
C ALA A 49 13.47 -15.15 7.85
N VAL A 50 12.23 -14.97 8.32
CA VAL A 50 11.80 -13.73 8.97
C VAL A 50 12.63 -13.47 10.24
N ALA A 51 12.79 -14.48 11.11
CA ALA A 51 13.63 -14.36 12.31
C ALA A 51 15.12 -14.15 11.97
N ARG A 52 15.63 -14.83 10.93
CA ARG A 52 17.01 -14.63 10.46
C ARG A 52 17.23 -13.21 9.93
N SER A 53 16.24 -12.60 9.29
CA SER A 53 16.34 -11.22 8.80
C SER A 53 16.46 -10.18 9.93
N ILE A 54 15.82 -10.44 11.07
CA ILE A 54 15.99 -9.63 12.30
C ILE A 54 17.44 -9.71 12.78
N LEU A 55 17.97 -10.93 12.91
CA LEU A 55 19.36 -11.14 13.32
C LEU A 55 20.36 -10.51 12.35
N ALA A 56 20.15 -10.70 11.04
CA ALA A 56 20.99 -10.10 10.02
C ALA A 56 21.03 -8.57 10.15
N ALA A 57 19.86 -7.93 10.29
CA ALA A 57 19.79 -6.48 10.50
C ALA A 57 20.48 -6.03 11.80
N ARG A 58 20.34 -6.78 12.90
CA ARG A 58 21.02 -6.51 14.18
C ARG A 58 22.56 -6.56 14.08
N LEU A 59 23.10 -7.37 13.17
CA LEU A 59 24.55 -7.52 12.96
C LEU A 59 25.14 -6.45 12.04
N LEU A 60 24.32 -5.72 11.28
CA LEU A 60 24.81 -4.67 10.37
C LEU A 60 25.24 -3.41 11.14
N ARG A 61 26.20 -2.68 10.57
CA ARG A 61 26.66 -1.37 11.04
C ARG A 61 26.80 -0.43 9.84
N ILE A 62 26.46 0.84 10.04
CA ILE A 62 26.53 1.88 8.99
C ILE A 62 27.37 3.06 9.53
N PRO A 63 28.69 2.88 9.73
CA PRO A 63 29.52 3.79 10.53
C PRO A 63 29.75 5.18 9.91
N LEU A 64 29.52 5.35 8.60
CA LEU A 64 29.74 6.62 7.90
C LEU A 64 28.49 7.49 7.81
N ALA A 65 27.32 6.97 8.17
CA ALA A 65 26.09 7.74 8.21
C ALA A 65 26.05 8.53 9.52
N GLY A 66 25.80 9.85 9.43
CA GLY A 66 25.51 10.65 10.62
C GLY A 66 24.12 10.37 11.18
N ARG A 67 23.19 9.95 10.31
CA ARG A 67 21.82 9.52 10.66
C ARG A 67 21.37 8.39 9.75
N ILE A 68 20.58 7.48 10.31
CA ILE A 68 19.82 6.51 9.51
C ILE A 68 18.31 6.76 9.61
N ILE A 69 17.62 6.66 8.47
CA ILE A 69 16.16 6.73 8.37
C ILE A 69 15.67 5.35 7.94
N CYS A 70 15.13 4.58 8.90
CA CYS A 70 14.59 3.25 8.64
C CYS A 70 13.12 3.35 8.23
N MET A 71 12.67 2.55 7.25
CA MET A 71 11.33 2.70 6.67
C MET A 71 10.35 1.55 6.95
N ARG A 72 10.83 0.32 7.16
CA ARG A 72 9.96 -0.86 7.38
C ARG A 72 10.74 -2.04 7.94
N PHE A 73 10.03 -3.06 8.40
CA PHE A 73 10.64 -4.32 8.82
C PHE A 73 11.55 -4.89 7.70
N PRO A 74 12.77 -5.40 7.97
CA PRO A 74 13.47 -5.47 9.26
C PRO A 74 14.46 -4.30 9.50
N THR A 75 14.36 -3.18 8.77
CA THR A 75 15.44 -2.19 8.72
C THR A 75 15.68 -1.42 10.01
N TYR A 76 14.66 -1.27 10.86
CA TYR A 76 14.78 -0.58 12.15
C TYR A 76 15.49 -1.40 13.24
N PHE A 77 15.81 -2.68 12.99
CA PHE A 77 16.67 -3.47 13.88
C PHE A 77 18.15 -3.10 13.76
N ILE A 78 18.56 -2.36 12.72
CA ILE A 78 19.96 -1.92 12.59
C ILE A 78 20.27 -0.96 13.75
N PRO A 79 21.31 -1.24 14.56
CA PRO A 79 21.71 -0.33 15.63
C PRO A 79 22.47 0.87 15.07
N HIS A 80 22.13 2.06 15.55
CA HIS A 80 22.76 3.32 15.17
C HIS A 80 22.44 4.39 16.23
N GLU A 81 23.39 5.28 16.53
CA GLU A 81 23.24 6.30 17.59
C GLU A 81 22.17 7.34 17.24
N ASP A 82 22.11 7.78 15.98
CA ASP A 82 21.06 8.67 15.48
C ASP A 82 20.14 7.92 14.49
N LYS A 83 19.16 7.21 15.03
CA LYS A 83 18.18 6.40 14.28
C LYS A 83 16.80 7.06 14.34
N VAL A 84 16.26 7.40 13.17
CA VAL A 84 14.88 7.86 12.98
C VAL A 84 14.10 6.78 12.23
N LEU A 85 12.85 6.54 12.63
CA LEU A 85 11.97 5.60 11.96
C LEU A 85 10.83 6.36 11.28
N TRP A 86 10.69 6.18 9.97
CA TRP A 86 9.48 6.54 9.24
C TRP A 86 8.76 5.28 8.82
N LEU A 87 7.95 4.74 9.73
CA LEU A 87 7.38 3.41 9.62
C LEU A 87 6.24 3.36 8.60
N LEU A 88 6.44 2.60 7.52
CA LEU A 88 5.38 2.27 6.56
C LEU A 88 4.48 1.16 7.09
N HIS A 89 5.08 0.09 7.64
CA HIS A 89 4.37 -1.00 8.30
C HIS A 89 5.33 -1.88 9.11
N GLN A 90 4.79 -2.50 10.15
CA GLN A 90 5.43 -3.57 10.89
C GLN A 90 5.33 -4.88 10.09
N TYR A 91 5.87 -5.99 10.61
CA TYR A 91 5.53 -7.30 10.08
C TYR A 91 4.09 -7.67 10.50
N ARG A 92 3.11 -7.20 9.72
CA ARG A 92 1.66 -7.25 10.01
C ARG A 92 1.14 -8.63 10.38
N GLY A 93 1.73 -9.69 9.79
CA GLY A 93 1.41 -11.09 10.12
C GLY A 93 1.62 -11.45 11.59
N ALA A 94 2.45 -10.72 12.33
CA ALA A 94 2.65 -10.91 13.76
C ALA A 94 1.62 -10.17 14.63
N TYR A 95 0.76 -9.32 14.04
CA TYR A 95 -0.10 -8.38 14.76
C TYR A 95 -1.57 -8.56 14.38
N GLU A 96 -2.18 -7.58 13.72
CA GLU A 96 -3.58 -7.51 13.37
C GLU A 96 -4.02 -8.58 12.38
N LEU A 97 -3.12 -9.05 11.51
CA LEU A 97 -3.43 -10.10 10.54
C LEU A 97 -3.35 -11.52 11.13
N TRP A 98 -2.82 -11.70 12.34
CA TRP A 98 -2.56 -13.03 12.91
C TRP A 98 -3.82 -13.89 13.05
N ASN A 99 -4.94 -13.29 13.45
CA ASN A 99 -6.22 -13.98 13.68
C ASN A 99 -7.20 -13.84 12.51
N THR A 100 -6.73 -13.47 11.33
CA THR A 100 -7.58 -13.26 10.14
C THR A 100 -7.30 -14.31 9.07
N PRO A 101 -8.17 -14.42 8.05
CA PRO A 101 -7.89 -15.23 6.86
C PRO A 101 -6.63 -14.76 6.08
N PHE A 102 -6.11 -13.56 6.37
CA PHE A 102 -4.96 -12.96 5.69
C PHE A 102 -3.63 -13.15 6.42
N LYS A 103 -3.58 -14.03 7.43
CA LYS A 103 -2.35 -14.37 8.15
C LYS A 103 -1.24 -14.84 7.21
N SER A 104 -0.03 -14.32 7.41
CA SER A 104 1.17 -14.72 6.65
C SER A 104 2.04 -15.76 7.36
N LEU A 105 1.78 -16.00 8.65
CA LEU A 105 2.47 -17.01 9.46
C LEU A 105 1.55 -18.20 9.72
N PRO A 106 2.09 -19.42 9.81
CA PRO A 106 1.30 -20.61 10.05
C PRO A 106 0.77 -20.64 11.49
N VAL A 107 -0.46 -21.14 11.68
CA VAL A 107 -1.06 -21.29 13.01
C VAL A 107 -0.65 -22.62 13.63
N ASN A 108 0.66 -22.81 13.77
CA ASN A 108 1.28 -23.95 14.41
C ASN A 108 2.26 -23.47 15.49
N GLU A 109 3.01 -24.38 16.10
CA GLU A 109 4.00 -24.01 17.12
C GLU A 109 5.13 -23.13 16.57
N GLU A 110 5.63 -23.44 15.37
CA GLU A 110 6.68 -22.66 14.70
C GLU A 110 6.25 -21.21 14.45
N GLY A 111 5.08 -21.00 13.85
CA GLY A 111 4.58 -19.65 13.59
C GLY A 111 4.32 -18.85 14.87
N ARG A 112 3.88 -19.52 15.96
CA ARG A 112 3.76 -18.89 17.28
C ARG A 112 5.12 -18.46 17.84
N ARG A 113 6.15 -19.29 17.70
CA ARG A 113 7.53 -18.96 18.11
C ARG A 113 8.09 -17.78 17.30
N ILE A 114 7.94 -17.81 15.96
CA ILE A 114 8.39 -16.72 15.08
C ILE A 114 7.67 -15.41 15.43
N ARG A 115 6.36 -15.47 15.64
CA ARG A 115 5.58 -14.31 16.08
C ARG A 115 6.09 -13.73 17.40
N GLN A 116 6.43 -14.57 18.38
CA GLN A 116 6.99 -14.10 19.65
C GLN A 116 8.37 -13.44 19.45
N ILE A 117 9.22 -13.99 18.59
CA ILE A 117 10.52 -13.41 18.24
C ILE A 117 10.33 -12.01 17.64
N ILE A 118 9.45 -11.88 16.65
CA ILE A 118 9.16 -10.59 15.99
C ILE A 118 8.70 -9.56 17.02
N ARG A 119 7.71 -9.91 17.86
CA ARG A 119 7.16 -8.96 18.83
C ARG A 119 8.18 -8.51 19.87
N ARG A 120 8.97 -9.44 20.41
CA ARG A 120 10.04 -9.10 21.37
C ARG A 120 11.10 -8.21 20.73
N ALA A 121 11.53 -8.54 19.52
CA ALA A 121 12.52 -7.76 18.81
C ALA A 121 11.99 -6.34 18.49
N ASP A 122 10.73 -6.21 18.07
CA ASP A 122 10.09 -4.92 17.82
C ASP A 122 10.07 -4.07 19.09
N ASP A 123 9.63 -4.64 20.23
CA ASP A 123 9.56 -3.93 21.51
C ASP A 123 10.92 -3.41 21.99
N GLU A 124 12.00 -4.13 21.70
CA GLU A 124 13.37 -3.69 22.00
C GLU A 124 13.83 -2.62 21.02
N ALA A 125 13.76 -2.89 19.71
CA ALA A 125 14.37 -2.04 18.69
C ALA A 125 13.65 -0.70 18.52
N LEU A 126 12.34 -0.65 18.74
CA LEU A 126 11.57 0.59 18.66
C LEU A 126 11.93 1.57 19.80
N ARG A 127 12.39 1.06 20.96
CA ARG A 127 12.87 1.91 22.08
C ARG A 127 14.22 2.57 21.81
N GLU A 128 15.00 2.01 20.90
CA GLU A 128 16.29 2.57 20.47
C GLU A 128 16.13 3.70 19.45
N VAL A 129 14.92 3.92 18.94
CA VAL A 129 14.66 4.94 17.92
C VAL A 129 14.48 6.30 18.59
N ARG A 130 15.21 7.31 18.09
CA ARG A 130 15.13 8.70 18.60
C ARG A 130 13.75 9.33 18.37
N LYS A 131 13.19 9.16 17.17
CA LYS A 131 11.86 9.64 16.77
C LYS A 131 11.18 8.66 15.84
N ILE A 132 9.87 8.44 16.06
CA ILE A 132 9.06 7.53 15.26
C ILE A 132 7.93 8.33 14.61
N TYR A 133 7.94 8.31 13.28
CA TYR A 133 6.87 8.78 12.43
C TYR A 133 6.21 7.60 11.74
N THR A 134 4.93 7.71 11.39
CA THR A 134 4.23 6.70 10.61
C THR A 134 3.71 7.28 9.31
N ASN A 135 3.55 6.44 8.28
CA ASN A 135 2.96 6.86 7.01
C ASN A 135 1.48 7.29 7.11
N HIS A 136 0.77 6.86 8.15
CA HIS A 136 -0.65 7.15 8.35
C HIS A 136 -1.07 6.94 9.82
N ALA A 137 -2.26 7.43 10.17
CA ALA A 137 -2.88 7.22 11.48
C ALA A 137 -3.12 5.72 11.79
N THR A 138 -3.53 4.92 10.80
CA THR A 138 -3.74 3.46 10.97
C THR A 138 -2.49 2.75 11.51
N THR A 139 -1.31 3.07 10.96
CA THR A 139 -0.04 2.52 11.43
C THR A 139 0.32 3.03 12.83
N ALA A 140 0.01 4.29 13.15
CA ALA A 140 0.22 4.84 14.49
C ALA A 140 -0.69 4.16 15.52
N ASP A 141 -1.96 3.93 15.18
CA ASP A 141 -2.92 3.23 16.03
C ASP A 141 -2.50 1.79 16.29
N ARG A 142 -1.97 1.10 15.28
CA ARG A 142 -1.40 -0.23 15.46
C ARG A 142 -0.21 -0.22 16.41
N LEU A 143 0.76 0.69 16.23
CA LEU A 143 1.91 0.82 17.15
C LEU A 143 1.45 1.08 18.58
N ARG A 144 0.48 1.97 18.77
CA ARG A 144 -0.11 2.25 20.08
C ARG A 144 -0.75 0.99 20.68
N ARG A 145 -1.56 0.28 19.91
CA ARG A 145 -2.30 -0.90 20.36
C ARG A 145 -1.39 -2.08 20.73
N TYR A 146 -0.35 -2.35 19.94
CA TYR A 146 0.43 -3.58 20.07
C TYR A 146 1.78 -3.41 20.75
N ASN A 147 2.37 -2.22 20.71
CA ASN A 147 3.68 -1.91 21.28
C ASN A 147 3.62 -0.79 22.34
N GLY A 148 2.46 -0.13 22.53
CA GLY A 148 2.30 0.95 23.51
C GLY A 148 3.00 2.25 23.11
N ILE A 149 3.35 2.43 21.83
CA ILE A 149 4.13 3.57 21.33
C ILE A 149 3.21 4.58 20.64
N LEU A 150 3.26 5.83 21.08
CA LEU A 150 2.66 6.95 20.37
C LEU A 150 3.63 7.44 19.30
N ALA A 151 3.18 7.44 18.05
CA ALA A 151 3.96 7.91 16.91
C ALA A 151 3.20 9.00 16.15
N GLU A 152 3.93 9.97 15.60
CA GLU A 152 3.34 11.07 14.84
C GLU A 152 3.10 10.64 13.39
N PRO A 153 1.86 10.72 12.86
CA PRO A 153 1.61 10.50 11.44
C PRO A 153 2.29 11.58 10.59
N LEU A 154 3.19 11.14 9.71
CA LEU A 154 3.85 11.93 8.69
C LEU A 154 3.50 11.35 7.33
N THR A 155 2.42 11.87 6.74
CA THR A 155 1.87 11.40 5.47
C THR A 155 2.91 11.49 4.36
N CYS A 156 3.01 10.41 3.58
CA CYS A 156 3.90 10.36 2.43
C CYS A 156 3.45 11.37 1.37
N PRO A 157 4.34 12.24 0.88
CA PRO A 157 4.04 13.05 -0.29
C PRO A 157 3.78 12.11 -1.47
N PHE A 158 2.63 12.26 -2.12
CA PHE A 158 2.38 11.59 -3.39
C PHE A 158 3.35 12.21 -4.40
N GLY A 159 4.14 11.39 -5.09
CA GLY A 159 5.29 11.83 -5.88
C GLY A 159 4.94 12.72 -7.07
N ASP A 160 5.69 12.61 -8.16
CA ASP A 160 5.33 13.36 -9.38
C ASP A 160 3.99 12.88 -9.95
N SER A 161 2.95 13.68 -9.71
CA SER A 161 1.59 13.41 -10.17
C SER A 161 1.30 13.95 -11.57
N SER A 162 2.27 14.61 -12.23
CA SER A 162 2.07 15.29 -13.52
C SER A 162 1.68 14.34 -14.66
N ARG A 163 2.04 13.06 -14.55
CA ARG A 163 1.68 12.02 -15.52
C ARG A 163 0.19 11.67 -15.53
N PHE A 164 -0.47 11.79 -14.38
CA PHE A 164 -1.87 11.39 -14.23
C PHE A 164 -2.79 12.47 -14.80
N HIS A 165 -3.64 12.06 -15.72
CA HIS A 165 -4.62 12.91 -16.38
C HIS A 165 -5.92 12.13 -16.60
N CYS A 166 -6.98 12.84 -16.99
CA CYS A 166 -8.27 12.24 -17.35
C CYS A 166 -8.48 12.42 -18.86
N ALA A 167 -8.70 11.32 -19.57
CA ALA A 167 -8.98 11.28 -21.00
C ALA A 167 -10.47 11.00 -21.31
N GLY A 168 -11.31 10.84 -20.29
CA GLY A 168 -12.73 10.49 -20.40
C GLY A 168 -13.13 9.36 -19.46
N TYR A 169 -14.43 9.04 -19.40
CA TYR A 169 -14.98 8.00 -18.52
C TYR A 169 -15.54 6.86 -19.37
N GLY A 170 -14.73 5.81 -19.56
CA GLY A 170 -15.11 4.63 -20.32
C GLY A 170 -16.03 3.67 -19.56
N ASP A 171 -15.98 2.39 -19.91
CA ASP A 171 -16.86 1.34 -19.38
C ASP A 171 -16.19 0.44 -18.34
N THR A 172 -14.91 0.67 -18.06
CA THR A 172 -14.06 -0.24 -17.28
C THR A 172 -13.76 0.33 -15.90
N ILE A 173 -14.02 -0.45 -14.86
CA ILE A 173 -13.47 -0.26 -13.52
C ILE A 173 -12.08 -0.90 -13.48
N VAL A 174 -11.09 -0.25 -12.87
CA VAL A 174 -9.72 -0.78 -12.80
C VAL A 174 -9.31 -1.11 -11.37
N ALA A 175 -8.75 -2.29 -11.17
CA ALA A 175 -8.10 -2.73 -9.93
C ALA A 175 -6.61 -2.89 -10.21
N ILE A 176 -5.81 -1.86 -9.90
CA ILE A 176 -4.39 -1.83 -10.22
C ILE A 176 -3.55 -2.06 -8.96
N GLY A 177 -2.43 -2.75 -9.11
CA GLY A 177 -1.41 -2.89 -8.07
C GLY A 177 -1.09 -4.35 -7.76
N ARG A 178 -0.20 -4.58 -6.79
CA ARG A 178 0.21 -5.94 -6.41
C ARG A 178 -1.03 -6.80 -6.09
N ILE A 179 -1.15 -7.94 -6.76
CA ILE A 179 -2.18 -8.93 -6.47
C ILE A 179 -1.74 -9.69 -5.24
N SER A 180 -2.54 -9.61 -4.18
CA SER A 180 -2.30 -10.38 -2.96
C SER A 180 -3.61 -10.59 -2.20
N ARG A 181 -3.63 -11.58 -1.31
CA ARG A 181 -4.83 -11.92 -0.53
C ARG A 181 -5.39 -10.73 0.25
N VAL A 182 -4.51 -9.91 0.82
CA VAL A 182 -4.89 -8.72 1.62
C VAL A 182 -5.52 -7.63 0.76
N LYS A 183 -5.16 -7.53 -0.53
CA LYS A 183 -5.70 -6.50 -1.44
C LYS A 183 -7.08 -6.87 -2.01
N ARG A 184 -7.50 -8.13 -1.85
CA ARG A 184 -8.82 -8.67 -2.19
C ARG A 184 -9.30 -8.36 -3.61
N GLN A 185 -8.42 -8.43 -4.62
CA GLN A 185 -8.85 -8.32 -6.01
C GLN A 185 -9.89 -9.39 -6.38
N ALA A 186 -9.80 -10.58 -5.78
CA ALA A 186 -10.81 -11.63 -5.91
C ALA A 186 -12.22 -11.14 -5.53
N LEU A 187 -12.35 -10.31 -4.48
CA LEU A 187 -13.63 -9.75 -4.05
C LEU A 187 -14.25 -8.84 -5.12
N ALA A 188 -13.43 -8.03 -5.81
CA ALA A 188 -13.88 -7.22 -6.93
C ALA A 188 -14.30 -8.08 -8.14
N VAL A 189 -13.60 -9.19 -8.38
CA VAL A 189 -13.98 -10.16 -9.42
C VAL A 189 -15.31 -10.84 -9.08
N GLU A 190 -15.52 -11.25 -7.83
CA GLU A 190 -16.79 -11.83 -7.37
C GLU A 190 -17.96 -10.87 -7.56
N ALA A 191 -17.74 -9.57 -7.36
CA ALA A 191 -18.76 -8.54 -7.57
C ALA A 191 -19.30 -8.52 -9.01
N MET A 192 -18.48 -8.83 -10.01
CA MET A 192 -18.89 -8.81 -11.42
C MET A 192 -19.95 -9.85 -11.77
N ALA A 193 -20.14 -10.89 -10.94
CA ALA A 193 -21.25 -11.83 -11.08
C ALA A 193 -22.62 -11.23 -10.72
N TYR A 194 -22.63 -10.10 -9.99
CA TYR A 194 -23.85 -9.44 -9.53
C TYR A 194 -24.16 -8.14 -10.28
N THR A 195 -23.26 -7.67 -11.16
CA THR A 195 -23.50 -6.45 -11.95
C THR A 195 -24.61 -6.67 -12.98
N ARG A 196 -25.51 -5.70 -13.07
CA ARG A 196 -26.66 -5.67 -13.98
C ARG A 196 -26.37 -4.89 -15.26
N THR A 197 -25.34 -4.05 -15.24
CA THR A 197 -24.87 -3.28 -16.39
C THR A 197 -23.76 -4.02 -17.15
N PRO A 198 -23.41 -3.62 -18.39
CA PRO A 198 -22.27 -4.16 -19.12
C PRO A 198 -20.91 -3.57 -18.66
N VAL A 199 -20.84 -3.05 -17.43
CA VAL A 199 -19.58 -2.60 -16.81
C VAL A 199 -18.53 -3.72 -16.86
N LYS A 200 -17.29 -3.33 -17.14
CA LYS A 200 -16.13 -4.23 -17.19
C LYS A 200 -15.20 -4.00 -16.00
N LEU A 201 -14.42 -5.01 -15.65
CA LEU A 201 -13.37 -4.92 -14.64
C LEU A 201 -12.03 -5.32 -15.27
N HIS A 202 -11.01 -4.49 -15.11
CA HIS A 202 -9.64 -4.83 -15.46
C HIS A 202 -8.81 -4.91 -14.18
N VAL A 203 -8.40 -6.12 -13.84
CA VAL A 203 -7.50 -6.40 -12.72
C VAL A 203 -6.08 -6.53 -13.27
N ALA A 204 -5.20 -5.60 -12.93
CA ALA A 204 -3.85 -5.52 -13.49
C ALA A 204 -2.78 -5.37 -12.40
N GLY A 205 -1.81 -6.28 -12.40
CA GLY A 205 -0.65 -6.20 -11.53
C GLY A 205 0.00 -7.54 -11.26
N PHE A 206 1.18 -7.50 -10.67
CA PHE A 206 1.96 -8.71 -10.43
C PHE A 206 1.53 -9.41 -9.13
N SER A 207 1.51 -10.76 -9.16
CA SER A 207 1.36 -11.62 -7.99
C SER A 207 2.61 -12.47 -7.82
N GLU A 208 3.00 -12.68 -6.58
CA GLU A 208 4.06 -13.65 -6.21
C GLU A 208 3.47 -15.01 -5.86
N GLU A 209 2.15 -15.05 -5.66
CA GLU A 209 1.38 -16.22 -5.28
C GLU A 209 0.73 -16.82 -6.54
N ALA A 210 1.38 -17.81 -7.16
CA ALA A 210 0.84 -18.51 -8.33
C ALA A 210 -0.53 -19.16 -8.05
N GLU A 211 -0.72 -19.69 -6.83
CA GLU A 211 -2.00 -20.25 -6.39
C GLU A 211 -3.11 -19.20 -6.34
N LEU A 212 -2.78 -17.96 -5.94
CA LEU A 212 -3.75 -16.86 -5.91
C LEU A 212 -4.18 -16.49 -7.33
N THR A 213 -3.23 -16.36 -8.25
CA THR A 213 -3.55 -16.06 -9.66
C THR A 213 -4.39 -17.15 -10.30
N GLU A 214 -4.07 -18.43 -10.04
CA GLU A 214 -4.89 -19.54 -10.54
C GLU A 214 -6.28 -19.54 -9.91
N SER A 215 -6.40 -19.23 -8.61
CA SER A 215 -7.71 -19.15 -7.94
C SER A 215 -8.60 -18.06 -8.52
N ILE A 216 -8.05 -16.89 -8.88
CA ILE A 216 -8.79 -15.80 -9.52
C ILE A 216 -9.19 -16.20 -10.93
N SER A 217 -8.28 -16.79 -11.72
CA SER A 217 -8.61 -17.31 -13.06
C SER A 217 -9.68 -18.40 -13.03
N ALA A 218 -9.63 -19.30 -12.04
CA ALA A 218 -10.64 -20.32 -11.83
C ALA A 218 -11.99 -19.72 -11.44
N LEU A 219 -12.00 -18.69 -10.59
CA LEU A 219 -13.21 -17.94 -10.23
C LEU A 219 -13.86 -17.29 -11.44
N ILE A 220 -13.08 -16.62 -12.30
CA ILE A 220 -13.57 -15.99 -13.54
C ILE A 220 -14.27 -17.04 -14.41
N ARG A 221 -13.61 -18.18 -14.66
CA ARG A 221 -14.17 -19.29 -15.46
C ARG A 221 -15.43 -19.90 -14.83
N ALA A 222 -15.38 -20.20 -13.54
CA ALA A 222 -16.50 -20.83 -12.82
C ALA A 222 -17.76 -19.96 -12.82
N ARG A 223 -17.59 -18.63 -12.84
CA ARG A 223 -18.69 -17.66 -12.85
C ARG A 223 -19.04 -17.14 -14.25
N LYS A 224 -18.35 -17.61 -15.30
CA LYS A 224 -18.53 -17.19 -16.71
C LYS A 224 -18.35 -15.68 -16.89
N LEU A 225 -17.28 -15.13 -16.32
CA LEU A 225 -17.00 -13.69 -16.28
C LEU A 225 -15.99 -13.23 -17.32
N GLU A 226 -15.58 -14.07 -18.26
CA GLU A 226 -14.55 -13.80 -19.26
C GLU A 226 -14.85 -12.57 -20.12
N ASP A 227 -16.14 -12.32 -20.43
CA ASP A 227 -16.57 -11.14 -21.20
C ASP A 227 -16.59 -9.84 -20.38
N LYS A 228 -16.59 -9.95 -19.04
CA LYS A 228 -16.67 -8.83 -18.10
C LYS A 228 -15.34 -8.53 -17.41
N VAL A 229 -14.43 -9.49 -17.31
CA VAL A 229 -13.21 -9.38 -16.50
C VAL A 229 -11.96 -9.63 -17.35
N THR A 230 -11.11 -8.61 -17.46
CA THR A 230 -9.75 -8.75 -17.97
C THR A 230 -8.80 -8.94 -16.78
N PHE A 231 -8.14 -10.09 -16.70
CA PHE A 231 -7.17 -10.40 -15.65
C PHE A 231 -5.75 -10.45 -16.20
N GLU A 232 -4.91 -9.55 -15.71
CA GLU A 232 -3.54 -9.36 -16.19
C GLU A 232 -2.54 -9.49 -15.03
N PRO A 233 -2.18 -10.74 -14.65
CA PRO A 233 -1.32 -11.04 -13.50
C PRO A 233 0.18 -10.83 -13.80
N ARG A 234 0.53 -9.67 -14.37
CA ARG A 234 1.92 -9.30 -14.70
C ARG A 234 2.25 -7.91 -14.18
N PHE A 235 3.54 -7.60 -14.17
CA PHE A 235 3.98 -6.23 -13.98
C PHE A 235 3.45 -5.34 -15.12
N ILE A 236 2.89 -4.19 -14.77
CA ILE A 236 2.47 -3.15 -15.71
C ILE A 236 3.38 -1.94 -15.53
N SER A 237 3.75 -1.28 -16.63
CA SER A 237 4.57 -0.07 -16.58
C SER A 237 3.79 1.11 -16.02
N GLU A 238 4.51 2.18 -15.67
CA GLU A 238 3.88 3.42 -15.22
C GLU A 238 3.03 4.07 -16.32
N GLU A 239 3.44 3.93 -17.58
CA GLU A 239 2.72 4.40 -18.76
C GLU A 239 1.43 3.60 -18.96
N GLU A 240 1.49 2.26 -18.86
CA GLU A 240 0.30 1.39 -18.95
C GLU A 240 -0.69 1.73 -17.83
N LYS A 241 -0.21 1.85 -16.58
CA LYS A 241 -1.02 2.26 -15.43
C LYS A 241 -1.69 3.62 -15.66
N THR A 242 -0.94 4.59 -16.15
CA THR A 242 -1.46 5.94 -16.44
C THR A 242 -2.54 5.89 -17.53
N ALA A 243 -2.33 5.11 -18.60
CA ALA A 243 -3.31 4.96 -19.68
C ALA A 243 -4.60 4.28 -19.21
N LEU A 244 -4.49 3.23 -18.38
CA LEU A 244 -5.63 2.57 -17.76
C LEU A 244 -6.42 3.54 -16.88
N LEU A 245 -5.73 4.29 -16.01
CA LEU A 245 -6.37 5.27 -15.14
C LEU A 245 -6.96 6.46 -15.90
N ALA A 246 -6.38 6.88 -17.02
CA ALA A 246 -6.87 8.05 -17.75
C ALA A 246 -8.25 7.84 -18.37
N SER A 247 -8.54 6.62 -18.85
CA SER A 247 -9.75 6.29 -19.60
C SER A 247 -10.77 5.46 -18.82
N CYS A 248 -10.42 4.92 -17.66
CA CYS A 248 -11.34 4.11 -16.87
C CYS A 248 -12.56 4.91 -16.38
N LEU A 249 -13.61 4.19 -16.02
CA LEU A 249 -14.79 4.74 -15.36
C LEU A 249 -14.47 5.18 -13.93
N ALA A 250 -13.85 4.28 -13.18
CA ALA A 250 -13.44 4.49 -11.79
C ALA A 250 -12.37 3.46 -11.41
N ALA A 251 -11.72 3.66 -10.27
CA ALA A 251 -10.84 2.68 -9.66
C ALA A 251 -11.58 1.88 -8.57
N VAL A 252 -11.18 0.63 -8.35
CA VAL A 252 -11.57 -0.15 -7.17
C VAL A 252 -10.33 -0.53 -6.39
N TYR A 253 -10.36 -0.26 -5.09
CA TYR A 253 -9.31 -0.64 -4.17
C TYR A 253 -9.92 -1.06 -2.83
N VAL A 254 -10.02 -2.37 -2.64
CA VAL A 254 -10.72 -3.00 -1.51
C VAL A 254 -9.78 -3.79 -0.60
N PRO A 255 -8.61 -3.26 -0.18
CA PRO A 255 -7.73 -4.00 0.71
C PRO A 255 -8.41 -4.25 2.06
N PHE A 256 -7.93 -5.22 2.83
CA PHE A 256 -8.27 -5.38 4.23
C PHE A 256 -7.27 -4.61 5.09
N ASP A 257 -7.78 -3.67 5.88
CA ASP A 257 -7.04 -2.88 6.86
C ASP A 257 -5.72 -2.28 6.31
N GLU A 258 -5.79 -1.46 5.26
CA GLU A 258 -4.57 -0.90 4.65
C GLU A 258 -3.84 0.07 5.60
N ASP A 259 -2.50 0.08 5.53
CA ASP A 259 -1.66 0.94 6.37
C ASP A 259 -1.66 2.42 5.99
N ALA A 260 -2.24 2.76 4.85
CA ALA A 260 -2.25 4.10 4.27
C ALA A 260 -3.40 4.24 3.27
N VAL A 261 -3.53 5.43 2.71
CA VAL A 261 -4.45 5.72 1.59
C VAL A 261 -4.19 4.80 0.39
N GLY A 262 -2.94 4.38 0.20
CA GLY A 262 -2.50 3.59 -0.95
C GLY A 262 -2.21 4.47 -2.17
N TYR A 263 -1.13 4.17 -2.88
CA TYR A 263 -0.78 4.90 -4.11
C TYR A 263 -1.88 4.81 -5.16
N VAL A 264 -2.49 3.64 -5.31
CA VAL A 264 -3.54 3.38 -6.31
C VAL A 264 -4.72 4.36 -6.17
N THR A 265 -5.17 4.62 -4.93
CA THR A 265 -6.26 5.57 -4.67
C THR A 265 -5.86 6.99 -5.02
N ALA A 266 -4.65 7.43 -4.63
CA ALA A 266 -4.17 8.77 -4.96
C ALA A 266 -3.95 8.97 -6.47
N GLU A 267 -3.36 7.98 -7.15
CA GLU A 267 -3.13 7.97 -8.59
C GLU A 267 -4.46 8.05 -9.35
N ALA A 268 -5.47 7.27 -8.94
CA ALA A 268 -6.83 7.37 -9.47
C ALA A 268 -7.43 8.77 -9.27
N PHE A 269 -7.24 9.35 -8.09
CA PHE A 269 -7.75 10.68 -7.79
C PHE A 269 -7.07 11.77 -8.64
N PHE A 270 -5.75 11.71 -8.86
CA PHE A 270 -5.06 12.61 -9.78
C PHE A 270 -5.57 12.47 -11.23
N SER A 271 -5.95 11.26 -11.63
CA SER A 271 -6.63 10.97 -12.91
C SER A 271 -8.12 11.32 -12.95
N GLN A 272 -8.65 12.02 -11.94
CA GLN A 272 -10.08 12.35 -11.80
C GLN A 272 -10.99 11.12 -11.80
N LYS A 273 -10.58 10.04 -11.12
CA LYS A 273 -11.36 8.81 -11.02
C LYS A 273 -11.85 8.62 -9.60
N ALA A 274 -13.15 8.40 -9.48
CA ALA A 274 -13.75 7.95 -8.23
C ALA A 274 -13.12 6.62 -7.78
N CYS A 275 -13.10 6.35 -6.48
CA CYS A 275 -12.62 5.08 -5.94
C CYS A 275 -13.73 4.35 -5.20
N VAL A 276 -13.89 3.05 -5.49
CA VAL A 276 -14.75 2.14 -4.71
C VAL A 276 -13.88 1.37 -3.74
N THR A 277 -14.21 1.43 -2.45
CA THR A 277 -13.49 0.75 -1.36
C THR A 277 -14.47 0.18 -0.34
N CYS A 278 -13.96 -0.57 0.65
CA CYS A 278 -14.80 -1.19 1.69
C CYS A 278 -14.63 -0.51 3.06
N HIS A 279 -15.63 -0.64 3.93
CA HIS A 279 -15.58 -0.10 5.31
C HIS A 279 -14.41 -0.64 6.13
N ASP A 280 -13.95 -1.86 5.83
CA ASP A 280 -12.80 -2.50 6.49
C ASP A 280 -11.48 -2.29 5.74
N SER A 281 -11.40 -1.33 4.80
CA SER A 281 -10.18 -1.05 4.03
C SER A 281 -9.11 -0.22 4.75
N GLY A 282 -9.29 0.07 6.04
CA GLY A 282 -8.29 0.76 6.86
C GLY A 282 -7.99 2.15 6.32
N GLY A 283 -6.71 2.46 6.10
CA GLY A 283 -6.23 3.78 5.69
C GLY A 283 -6.83 4.33 4.41
N VAL A 284 -7.41 3.51 3.53
CA VAL A 284 -8.11 3.97 2.32
C VAL A 284 -9.37 4.79 2.67
N THR A 285 -10.04 4.44 3.76
CA THR A 285 -11.30 5.08 4.19
C THR A 285 -11.10 6.50 4.73
N SER A 286 -9.86 6.92 5.01
CA SER A 286 -9.57 8.32 5.35
C SER A 286 -9.61 9.25 4.12
N ALA A 287 -9.40 8.68 2.92
CA ALA A 287 -9.38 9.38 1.65
C ALA A 287 -10.71 9.28 0.90
N VAL A 288 -11.29 8.09 0.84
CA VAL A 288 -12.53 7.83 0.10
C VAL A 288 -13.73 8.11 1.00
N ARG A 289 -14.63 8.99 0.55
CA ARG A 289 -15.87 9.38 1.23
C ARG A 289 -17.05 9.13 0.31
N SER A 290 -17.97 8.28 0.76
CA SER A 290 -19.14 7.87 -0.01
C SER A 290 -19.97 9.08 -0.45
N GLY A 291 -20.31 9.16 -1.73
CA GLY A 291 -21.08 10.27 -2.32
C GLY A 291 -20.30 11.57 -2.55
N LEU A 292 -19.04 11.67 -2.11
CA LEU A 292 -18.19 12.83 -2.37
C LEU A 292 -17.15 12.56 -3.46
N ASN A 293 -16.28 11.56 -3.27
CA ASN A 293 -15.18 11.26 -4.18
C ASN A 293 -15.06 9.75 -4.51
N GLY A 294 -16.09 8.99 -4.18
CA GLY A 294 -16.12 7.54 -4.36
C GLY A 294 -17.26 6.88 -3.58
N PHE A 295 -17.12 5.59 -3.38
CA PHE A 295 -18.04 4.77 -2.57
C PHE A 295 -17.26 4.00 -1.52
N VAL A 296 -17.76 4.03 -0.29
CA VAL A 296 -17.33 3.13 0.79
C VAL A 296 -18.50 2.22 1.06
N VAL A 297 -18.32 0.92 0.81
CA VAL A 297 -19.40 -0.09 0.89
C VAL A 297 -19.02 -1.22 1.85
N GLU A 298 -19.98 -2.08 2.17
CA GLU A 298 -19.68 -3.34 2.88
C GLU A 298 -18.74 -4.22 2.05
N PRO A 299 -17.87 -5.03 2.67
CA PRO A 299 -17.02 -6.00 1.98
C PRO A 299 -17.82 -7.21 1.47
N ASP A 300 -18.89 -6.93 0.73
CA ASP A 300 -19.81 -7.87 0.09
C ASP A 300 -19.76 -7.65 -1.43
N PRO A 301 -19.55 -8.72 -2.23
CA PRO A 301 -19.62 -8.64 -3.69
C PRO A 301 -20.84 -7.89 -4.23
N ARG A 302 -22.01 -8.03 -3.60
CA ARG A 302 -23.24 -7.37 -4.08
C ARG A 302 -23.21 -5.86 -3.90
N ALA A 303 -22.77 -5.39 -2.73
CA ALA A 303 -22.63 -3.96 -2.46
C ALA A 303 -21.60 -3.29 -3.38
N ILE A 304 -20.50 -3.98 -3.68
CA ILE A 304 -19.50 -3.51 -4.66
C ILE A 304 -20.10 -3.45 -6.07
N ALA A 305 -20.87 -4.46 -6.47
CA ALA A 305 -21.53 -4.49 -7.77
C ALA A 305 -22.54 -3.35 -7.94
N GLU A 306 -23.31 -3.03 -6.90
CA GLU A 306 -24.24 -1.89 -6.90
C GLU A 306 -23.51 -0.55 -7.10
N ALA A 307 -22.33 -0.38 -6.48
CA ALA A 307 -21.50 0.80 -6.70
C ALA A 307 -20.97 0.86 -8.15
N PHE A 308 -20.55 -0.28 -8.72
CA PHE A 308 -20.12 -0.36 -10.12
C PHE A 308 -21.25 -0.02 -11.08
N ASP A 309 -22.44 -0.58 -10.88
CA ASP A 309 -23.62 -0.30 -11.69
C ASP A 309 -24.07 1.16 -11.56
N SER A 310 -24.00 1.75 -10.36
CA SER A 310 -24.36 3.16 -10.16
C SER A 310 -23.44 4.11 -10.94
N LEU A 311 -22.12 3.88 -10.87
CA LEU A 311 -21.15 4.59 -11.69
C LEU A 311 -21.35 4.32 -13.19
N TYR A 312 -21.79 3.10 -13.52
CA TYR A 312 -22.01 2.72 -14.91
C TYR A 312 -23.21 3.45 -15.53
N SER A 313 -24.34 3.44 -14.82
CA SER A 313 -25.59 4.03 -15.29
C SER A 313 -25.59 5.55 -15.25
N ASP A 314 -24.83 6.18 -14.35
CA ASP A 314 -24.73 7.64 -14.25
C ASP A 314 -23.28 8.13 -14.46
N ARG A 315 -22.96 8.43 -15.72
CA ARG A 315 -21.66 9.00 -16.13
C ARG A 315 -21.43 10.41 -15.56
N ALA A 316 -22.49 11.17 -15.31
CA ALA A 316 -22.37 12.49 -14.72
C ALA A 316 -21.96 12.39 -13.25
N LEU A 317 -22.53 11.44 -12.51
CA LEU A 317 -22.10 11.11 -11.16
C LEU A 317 -20.65 10.65 -11.12
N ALA A 318 -20.24 9.71 -11.99
CA ALA A 318 -18.85 9.25 -12.05
C ALA A 318 -17.86 10.41 -12.26
N ARG A 319 -18.23 11.36 -13.14
CA ARG A 319 -17.44 12.58 -13.38
C ARG A 319 -17.40 13.51 -12.17
N LEU A 320 -18.53 13.78 -11.54
CA LEU A 320 -18.60 14.63 -10.35
C LEU A 320 -17.73 14.07 -9.21
N LEU A 321 -17.86 12.78 -8.92
CA LEU A 321 -17.05 12.11 -7.90
C LEU A 321 -15.55 12.14 -8.26
N GLY A 322 -15.22 11.94 -9.54
CA GLY A 322 -13.85 12.03 -10.05
C GLY A 322 -13.22 13.42 -9.94
N GLU A 323 -13.98 14.48 -10.23
CA GLU A 323 -13.54 15.86 -10.06
C GLU A 323 -13.27 16.19 -8.58
N ASN A 324 -14.17 15.78 -7.68
CA ASN A 324 -13.99 15.92 -6.24
C ASN A 324 -12.80 15.11 -5.71
N ALA A 325 -12.58 13.92 -6.25
CA ALA A 325 -11.41 13.09 -5.94
C ALA A 325 -10.09 13.84 -6.24
N ARG A 326 -10.02 14.51 -7.40
CA ARG A 326 -8.84 15.33 -7.75
C ARG A 326 -8.66 16.52 -6.81
N GLN A 327 -9.75 17.20 -6.43
CA GLN A 327 -9.65 18.30 -5.46
C GLN A 327 -9.11 17.81 -4.11
N TRP A 328 -9.56 16.64 -3.65
CA TRP A 328 -9.00 16.03 -2.44
C TRP A 328 -7.50 15.73 -2.62
N ALA A 329 -7.08 15.12 -3.73
CA ALA A 329 -5.67 14.81 -3.97
C ALA A 329 -4.77 16.05 -3.98
N LEU A 330 -5.23 17.15 -4.59
CA LEU A 330 -4.51 18.43 -4.62
C LEU A 330 -4.47 19.14 -3.26
N SER A 331 -5.41 18.83 -2.36
CA SER A 331 -5.46 19.43 -1.01
C SER A 331 -4.46 18.82 -0.03
N ILE A 332 -3.91 17.64 -0.34
CA ILE A 332 -2.98 16.95 0.55
C ILE A 332 -1.64 17.70 0.54
N PRO A 333 -1.10 18.03 1.71
CA PRO A 333 0.23 18.65 1.81
C PRO A 333 1.29 17.79 1.10
N ASN A 334 1.82 18.30 -0.02
CA ASN A 334 2.89 17.65 -0.79
C ASN A 334 4.25 18.32 -0.54
N SER A 335 4.58 18.58 0.74
CA SER A 335 5.81 19.29 1.10
C SER A 335 6.90 18.33 1.55
N TRP A 336 7.84 18.05 0.64
CA TRP A 336 9.09 17.37 0.97
C TRP A 336 9.92 18.16 1.99
N GLU A 337 9.81 19.48 2.00
CA GLU A 337 10.47 20.33 3.01
C GLU A 337 9.98 20.00 4.43
N HIS A 338 8.67 19.87 4.61
CA HIS A 338 8.10 19.48 5.91
C HIS A 338 8.56 18.07 6.33
N VAL A 339 8.51 17.11 5.41
CA VAL A 339 8.92 15.71 5.67
C VAL A 339 10.41 15.65 6.03
N ILE A 340 11.27 16.26 5.23
CA ILE A 340 12.71 16.28 5.48
C ILE A 340 13.01 17.01 6.78
N GLY A 341 12.39 18.16 7.04
CA GLY A 341 12.54 18.89 8.30
C GLY A 341 12.22 18.04 9.52
N LYS A 342 11.11 17.27 9.47
CA LYS A 342 10.73 16.33 10.53
C LYS A 342 11.72 15.19 10.71
N LEU A 343 12.16 14.56 9.61
CA LEU A 343 13.07 13.42 9.63
C LEU A 343 14.51 13.79 10.00
N LEU A 344 14.91 15.05 9.82
CA LEU A 344 16.25 15.56 10.12
C LEU A 344 16.34 16.37 11.43
N SER A 345 15.21 16.83 11.99
CA SER A 345 15.14 17.35 13.36
C SER A 345 15.51 16.30 14.40
#